data_AF-A0A9D2A7Z3-F1
#
_entry.id   AF-A0A9D2A7Z3-F1
#
_cell.length_a   1.000
_cell.length_b   1.000
_cell.length_c   1.000
_cell.angle_alpha   90.00
_cell.angle_beta   90.00
_cell.angle_gamma   90.00
#
_symmetry.space_group_name_H-M   'P 1'
#
loop_
_entity.id
_entity.type
_entity.pdbx_description
1 polymer ?
#
loop_
_entity_poly.entity_id
_entity_poly.type
_entity_poly.pdbx_seq_one_letter_code
_entity_poly.pdbx_strand_id
1 'polypeptide(L)'
;MSQRFAESPREPAVRPDLRGWDAGWKGLRAVVTGLGVSGFAAADTLAELGVSVVVVDSQDTQAQRERADTLRIVGVEEILLGEQHTHE
;
A
#
# COMPACT_ATOMS: atom_id res chain seq x y z
N MET A 1 15.80 13.54 20.81
CA MET A 1 16.87 13.42 19.80
C MET A 1 16.20 13.15 18.46
N SER A 2 15.68 14.20 17.81
CA SER A 2 14.92 14.08 16.56
C SER A 2 15.89 14.22 15.38
N GLN A 3 16.28 13.10 14.76
CA GLN A 3 17.01 13.14 13.51
C GLN A 3 16.02 13.49 12.41
N ARG A 4 16.06 14.76 12.00
CA ARG A 4 15.33 15.27 10.84
C ARG A 4 15.97 14.64 9.60
N PHE A 5 15.32 13.64 9.00
CA PHE A 5 15.70 13.16 7.67
C PHE A 5 15.57 14.37 6.73
N ALA A 6 16.69 14.88 6.22
CA ALA A 6 16.66 15.85 5.15
C ALA A 6 16.18 15.13 3.89
N GLU A 7 14.88 15.17 3.62
CA GLU A 7 14.32 14.65 2.38
C GLU A 7 14.78 15.56 1.23
N SER A 8 15.72 15.08 0.42
CA SER A 8 15.90 15.62 -0.93
C SER A 8 14.57 15.47 -1.68
N PRO A 9 14.11 16.48 -2.42
CA PRO A 9 12.88 16.35 -3.21
C PRO A 9 12.99 15.12 -4.11
N ARG A 10 12.18 14.09 -3.85
CA ARG A 10 12.07 12.98 -4.81
C ARG A 10 11.26 13.51 -5.98
N GLU A 11 11.93 13.81 -7.09
CA GLU A 11 11.20 14.03 -8.33
C GLU A 11 10.40 12.76 -8.66
N PRO A 12 9.11 12.88 -8.99
CA PRO A 12 8.31 11.72 -9.38
C PRO A 12 8.89 11.13 -10.67
N ALA A 13 9.56 10.00 -10.54
CA ALA A 13 10.10 9.26 -11.67
C ALA A 13 8.98 8.42 -12.30
N VAL A 14 8.55 8.80 -13.50
CA VAL A 14 7.64 7.97 -14.29
C VAL A 14 8.37 6.69 -14.71
N ARG A 15 7.75 5.54 -14.46
CA ARG A 15 8.26 4.21 -14.82
C ARG A 15 7.44 3.62 -15.95
N PRO A 16 7.73 3.97 -17.22
CA PRO A 16 6.96 3.48 -18.37
C PRO A 16 7.11 1.97 -18.58
N ASP A 17 8.15 1.36 -17.99
CA ASP A 17 8.42 -0.07 -17.95
C ASP A 17 7.48 -0.84 -17.00
N LEU A 18 6.74 -0.16 -16.12
CA LEU A 18 5.74 -0.75 -15.22
C LEU A 18 4.31 -0.57 -15.76
N ARG A 19 4.06 -1.09 -16.96
CA ARG A 19 2.74 -1.03 -17.62
C ARG A 19 2.32 -2.41 -18.08
N GLY A 20 1.07 -2.77 -17.81
CA GLY A 20 0.53 -4.09 -18.14
C GLY A 20 0.82 -5.13 -17.05
N TRP A 21 0.23 -6.31 -17.20
CA TRP A 21 0.26 -7.39 -16.21
C TRP A 21 1.60 -8.15 -16.18
N ASP A 22 2.35 -8.11 -17.28
CA ASP A 22 3.61 -8.83 -17.51
C ASP A 22 4.86 -7.99 -17.22
N ALA A 23 4.68 -6.76 -16.73
CA ALA A 23 5.80 -5.88 -16.37
C ALA A 23 6.54 -6.32 -15.09
N GLY A 24 7.69 -5.69 -14.83
CA GLY A 24 8.59 -6.00 -13.71
C GLY A 24 8.09 -5.53 -12.33
N TRP A 25 6.88 -5.94 -11.94
CA TRP A 25 6.26 -5.60 -10.65
C TRP A 25 6.91 -6.30 -9.46
N LYS A 26 7.32 -7.55 -9.66
CA LYS A 26 7.83 -8.42 -8.58
C LYS A 26 9.04 -7.80 -7.87
N GLY A 27 9.01 -7.78 -6.54
CA GLY A 27 10.09 -7.25 -5.70
C GLY A 27 10.08 -5.73 -5.53
N LEU A 28 9.11 -5.02 -6.12
CA LEU A 28 8.85 -3.63 -5.77
C LEU A 28 8.17 -3.53 -4.40
N ARG A 29 8.17 -2.31 -3.84
CA ARG A 29 7.45 -1.98 -2.62
C ARG A 29 6.46 -0.87 -2.89
N ALA A 30 5.25 -1.00 -2.35
CA ALA A 30 4.20 -0.01 -2.48
C ALA A 30 3.50 0.23 -1.14
N VAL A 31 3.06 1.48 -0.96
CA VAL A 31 2.12 1.84 0.10
C VAL A 31 0.82 2.23 -0.57
N VAL A 32 -0.28 1.62 -0.13
CA VAL A 32 -1.64 2.00 -0.53
C VAL A 32 -2.28 2.77 0.62
N THR A 33 -2.58 4.04 0.38
CA THR A 33 -3.25 4.91 1.38
C THR A 33 -4.75 4.94 1.10
N GLY A 34 -5.52 4.28 1.97
CA GLY A 34 -6.95 4.09 1.87
C GLY A 34 -7.30 2.64 1.52
N LEU A 35 -8.29 2.09 2.22
CA LEU A 35 -8.85 0.74 2.07
C LEU A 35 -10.33 0.82 1.65
N GLY A 36 -10.66 1.79 0.78
CA GLY A 36 -11.91 1.81 0.03
C GLY A 36 -11.92 0.80 -1.11
N VAL A 37 -12.87 0.94 -2.05
CA VAL A 37 -12.98 0.04 -3.22
C VAL A 37 -11.71 0.04 -4.08
N SER A 38 -11.20 1.23 -4.42
CA SER A 38 -9.99 1.36 -5.26
C SER A 38 -8.72 0.91 -4.53
N GLY A 39 -8.61 1.23 -3.24
CA GLY A 39 -7.47 0.82 -2.41
C GLY A 39 -7.39 -0.70 -2.26
N PHE A 40 -8.53 -1.33 -2.01
CA PHE A 40 -8.63 -2.80 -1.98
C PHE A 40 -8.18 -3.42 -3.31
N ALA A 41 -8.75 -2.99 -4.43
CA ALA A 41 -8.42 -3.53 -5.74
C ALA A 41 -6.94 -3.32 -6.10
N ALA A 42 -6.37 -2.16 -5.76
CA ALA A 42 -4.96 -1.88 -5.98
C ALA A 42 -4.06 -2.79 -5.12
N ALA A 43 -4.35 -2.94 -3.83
CA ALA A 43 -3.55 -3.75 -2.92
C ALA A 43 -3.59 -5.25 -3.31
N ASP A 44 -4.77 -5.76 -3.64
CA ASP A 44 -5.00 -7.12 -4.12
C ASP A 44 -4.17 -7.42 -5.38
N THR A 45 -4.34 -6.61 -6.42
CA THR A 45 -3.60 -6.76 -7.67
C THR A 45 -2.08 -6.62 -7.49
N LEU A 46 -1.61 -5.65 -6.71
CA LEU A 46 -0.17 -5.45 -6.47
C LEU A 46 0.44 -6.65 -5.73
N ALA A 47 -0.27 -7.20 -4.73
CA ALA A 47 0.18 -8.39 -4.01
C ALA A 47 0.27 -9.61 -4.94
N GLU A 48 -0.74 -9.84 -5.79
CA GLU A 48 -0.71 -10.93 -6.80
C GLU A 48 0.45 -10.78 -7.81
N LEU A 49 0.82 -9.54 -8.14
CA LEU A 49 1.97 -9.22 -9.00
C LEU A 49 3.33 -9.37 -8.29
N GLY A 50 3.34 -9.74 -7.00
CA GLY A 50 4.55 -9.97 -6.21
C GLY A 50 5.20 -8.70 -5.66
N VAL A 51 4.42 -7.64 -5.51
CA VAL A 51 4.84 -6.40 -4.81
C VAL A 51 4.71 -6.62 -3.31
N SER A 52 5.66 -6.10 -2.54
CA SER A 52 5.54 -5.97 -1.08
C SER A 52 4.65 -4.76 -0.77
N VAL A 53 3.43 -5.02 -0.30
CA VAL A 53 2.38 -4.01 -0.13
C VAL A 53 2.12 -3.76 1.34
N VAL A 54 2.16 -2.50 1.74
CA VAL A 54 1.60 -2.02 3.01
C VAL A 54 0.35 -1.20 2.72
N VAL A 55 -0.74 -1.48 3.42
CA VAL A 55 -1.98 -0.69 3.34
C VAL A 55 -2.12 0.13 4.63
N VAL A 56 -2.49 1.41 4.49
CA VAL A 56 -2.78 2.30 5.62
C VAL A 56 -4.15 2.93 5.41
N ASP A 57 -5.04 2.86 6.39
CA ASP A 57 -6.33 3.54 6.37
C ASP A 57 -6.63 4.12 7.76
N SER A 58 -7.15 5.37 7.82
CA SER A 58 -7.46 6.01 9.09
C SER A 58 -8.67 5.40 9.81
N GLN A 59 -9.50 4.64 9.11
CA GLN A 59 -10.71 4.03 9.65
C GLN A 59 -10.43 2.61 10.16
N ASP A 60 -10.85 2.32 11.39
CA ASP A 60 -10.92 0.97 11.95
C ASP A 60 -12.37 0.55 12.18
N THR A 61 -13.13 0.46 11.09
CA THR A 61 -14.52 -0.04 11.12
C THR A 61 -14.56 -1.54 10.85
N GLN A 62 -15.70 -2.18 11.14
CA GLN A 62 -15.89 -3.60 10.85
C GLN A 62 -15.66 -3.95 9.37
N ALA A 63 -16.14 -3.10 8.47
CA ALA A 63 -15.95 -3.31 7.03
C ALA A 63 -14.46 -3.19 6.62
N GLN A 64 -13.68 -2.33 7.27
CA GLN A 64 -12.23 -2.25 7.00
C GLN A 64 -11.48 -3.47 7.52
N ARG A 65 -11.88 -4.01 8.69
CA ARG A 65 -11.30 -5.25 9.22
C ARG A 65 -11.57 -6.45 8.32
N GLU A 66 -12.80 -6.58 7.80
CA GLU A 66 -13.15 -7.66 6.85
C GLU A 66 -12.37 -7.59 5.54
N ARG A 67 -12.20 -6.37 4.99
CA ARG A 67 -11.32 -6.13 3.84
C ARG A 67 -9.87 -6.48 4.15
N ALA A 68 -9.39 -6.09 5.33
CA ALA A 68 -8.03 -6.38 5.76
C ALA A 68 -7.80 -7.89 5.89
N ASP A 69 -8.74 -8.63 6.49
CA ASP A 69 -8.67 -10.09 6.59
C ASP A 69 -8.57 -10.75 5.21
N THR A 70 -9.34 -10.27 4.24
CA THR A 70 -9.26 -10.75 2.86
C THR A 70 -7.87 -10.51 2.26
N LEU A 71 -7.34 -9.29 2.37
CA LEU A 71 -6.03 -8.93 1.81
C LEU A 71 -4.87 -9.67 2.48
N ARG A 72 -4.98 -10.03 3.77
CA ARG A 72 -4.00 -10.88 4.45
C ARG A 72 -3.92 -12.28 3.84
N ILE A 73 -5.05 -12.81 3.35
CA ILE A 73 -5.09 -14.11 2.64
C ILE A 73 -4.40 -13.99 1.27
N VAL A 74 -4.61 -12.87 0.57
CA VAL A 74 -4.00 -12.59 -0.75
C VAL A 74 -2.48 -12.42 -0.64
N GLY A 75 -1.98 -11.99 0.52
CA GLY A 75 -0.55 -11.87 0.80
C GLY A 75 -0.04 -10.43 0.89
N VAL A 76 -0.91 -9.46 1.17
CA VAL A 76 -0.49 -8.12 1.58
C VAL A 76 0.35 -8.21 2.86
N GLU A 77 1.49 -7.53 2.89
CA GLU A 77 2.51 -7.69 3.94
C GLU A 77 2.05 -7.11 5.27
N GLU A 78 1.46 -5.91 5.24
CA GLU A 78 0.98 -5.25 6.46
C GLU A 78 -0.23 -4.38 6.17
N ILE A 79 -1.15 -4.31 7.13
CA ILE A 79 -2.36 -3.49 7.05
C ILE A 79 -2.54 -2.76 8.38
N LEU A 80 -2.45 -1.44 8.32
CA LEU A 80 -2.50 -0.53 9.45
C LEU A 80 -3.82 0.23 9.42
N LEU A 81 -4.68 -0.02 10.41
CA LEU A 81 -6.01 0.60 10.53
C LEU A 81 -6.07 1.51 11.76
N GLY A 82 -6.64 2.70 11.60
CA GLY A 82 -6.86 3.67 12.67
C GLY A 82 -5.97 4.90 12.55
N GLU A 83 -6.44 6.00 13.14
CA GLU A 83 -5.83 7.33 13.05
C GLU A 83 -4.39 7.37 13.58
N GLN A 84 -4.00 6.48 14.50
CA GLN A 84 -2.63 6.40 15.01
C GLN A 84 -1.57 6.07 13.94
N HIS A 85 -1.99 5.63 12.75
CA HIS A 85 -1.10 5.33 11.63
C HIS A 85 -1.09 6.42 10.55
N THR A 86 -1.85 7.50 10.73
CA THR A 86 -1.92 8.64 9.83
C THR A 86 -1.42 9.90 10.53
N HIS A 87 -0.71 10.77 9.81
CA HIS A 87 -0.39 12.10 10.31
C HIS A 87 -1.53 13.06 9.96
N GLU A 88 -1.95 13.90 10.92
CA GLU A 88 -2.81 15.06 10.69
C GLU A 88 -2.08 16.17 9.90
#